data_AF-A0A540KCB5-F1
#
_entry.id   AF-A0A540KCB5-F1
#
_cell.length_a   1.000
_cell.length_b   1.000
_cell.length_c   1.000
_cell.angle_alpha   90.00
_cell.angle_beta   90.00
_cell.angle_gamma   90.00
#
_symmetry.space_group_name_H-M   'P 1'
#
loop_
_entity.id
_entity.type
_entity.pdbx_description
1 polymer ?
#
loop_
_entity_poly.entity_id
_entity_poly.type
_entity_poly.pdbx_seq_one_letter_code
_entity_poly.pdbx_strand_id
1 'polypeptide(L)'
;MATALPESRDTILHLAAKLAPLPQLSSISGAALQMQRELQWFKMVEKIVHPYYKESRNKNEETARELFTKEHKALAESGEKWLKDTSNSCMLVATLIATVVFAAAFTVPGGNDNEGAPNFLEKKSVIFMVFVVSDAVALFSSLTSLLMFLSILTARYAEEDFLYSLPRRLIIGLATLFFAIAATMVAFGATLSIVLSNKFNWVSTPITLLACFPVTLFALQQLPLFIQMVRSTFGRSMFRPKKLR
;
A
#
# COMPACT_ATOMS: atom_id res chain seq x y z
N MET A 1 39.24 -12.91 2.79
CA MET A 1 40.09 -12.16 3.75
C MET A 1 39.78 -10.68 3.56
N ALA A 2 38.91 -10.10 4.39
CA ALA A 2 38.56 -8.68 4.43
C ALA A 2 38.16 -8.37 5.88
N THR A 3 39.14 -8.25 6.78
CA THR A 3 39.80 -6.98 7.24
C THR A 3 38.84 -6.12 8.04
N ALA A 4 38.72 -6.45 9.33
CA ALA A 4 38.22 -5.54 10.35
C ALA A 4 39.04 -4.24 10.31
N LEU A 5 38.39 -3.09 10.47
CA LEU A 5 39.10 -1.82 10.59
C LEU A 5 39.90 -1.83 11.91
N PRO A 6 41.22 -1.58 11.88
CA PRO A 6 42.08 -1.73 13.07
C PRO A 6 41.67 -0.80 14.23
N GLU A 7 41.02 0.32 13.92
CA GLU A 7 40.58 1.30 14.93
C GLU A 7 39.23 1.00 15.57
N SER A 8 38.36 0.14 15.01
CA SER A 8 37.03 -0.12 15.59
C SER A 8 36.71 -1.59 15.86
N ARG A 9 37.54 -2.54 15.39
CA ARG A 9 37.20 -3.98 15.32
C ARG A 9 35.86 -4.26 14.59
N ASP A 10 35.33 -3.29 13.83
CA ASP A 10 34.09 -3.46 13.09
C ASP A 10 34.29 -4.49 11.98
N THR A 11 33.43 -5.49 11.95
CA THR A 11 33.30 -6.37 10.79
C THR A 11 32.47 -5.71 9.70
N ILE A 12 32.47 -6.29 8.49
CA ILE A 12 31.61 -5.82 7.38
C ILE A 12 30.13 -5.78 7.81
N LEU A 13 29.70 -6.68 8.71
CA LEU A 13 28.35 -6.70 9.24
C LEU A 13 28.06 -5.49 10.15
N HIS A 14 29.02 -5.03 10.94
CA HIS A 14 28.89 -3.81 11.74
C HIS A 14 28.83 -2.56 10.87
N LEU A 15 29.56 -2.53 9.76
CA LEU A 15 29.48 -1.41 8.81
C LEU A 15 28.11 -1.34 8.13
N ALA A 16 27.52 -2.50 7.82
CA ALA A 16 26.14 -2.58 7.31
C ALA A 16 25.07 -2.27 8.37
N ALA A 17 25.45 -2.24 9.66
CA ALA A 17 24.57 -1.90 10.76
C ALA A 17 24.40 -0.40 10.98
N LYS A 18 25.32 0.41 10.45
CA LYS A 18 25.30 1.87 10.56
C LYS A 18 24.30 2.46 9.58
N LEU A 19 23.56 3.48 10.01
CA LEU A 19 22.55 4.13 9.19
C LEU A 19 23.18 4.79 7.95
N ALA A 20 22.56 4.60 6.78
CA ALA A 20 23.02 5.23 5.54
C ALA A 20 22.99 6.78 5.61
N PRO A 21 23.90 7.48 4.91
CA PRO A 21 23.88 8.94 4.84
C PRO A 21 22.54 9.48 4.31
N LEU A 22 22.10 10.62 4.85
CA LEU A 22 20.85 11.29 4.51
C LEU A 22 20.52 11.36 3.00
N PRO A 23 21.44 11.69 2.08
CA PRO A 23 21.13 11.74 0.64
C PRO A 23 20.71 10.38 0.04
N GLN A 24 21.25 9.28 0.57
CA GLN A 24 20.88 7.92 0.14
C GLN A 24 19.54 7.52 0.76
N LEU A 25 19.33 7.87 2.03
CA LEU A 25 18.10 7.58 2.78
C LEU A 25 16.89 8.34 2.20
N SER A 26 17.05 9.62 1.83
CA SER A 26 15.98 10.48 1.30
C SER A 26 15.53 10.11 -0.11
N SER A 27 16.25 9.23 -0.81
CA SER A 27 15.88 8.77 -2.15
C SER A 27 14.63 7.86 -2.16
N ILE A 28 14.23 7.35 -0.98
CA ILE A 28 13.10 6.45 -0.80
C ILE A 28 11.95 7.21 -0.12
N SER A 29 10.75 7.12 -0.70
CA SER A 29 9.55 7.76 -0.14
C SER A 29 9.03 6.99 1.09
N GLY A 30 8.96 7.68 2.24
CA GLY A 30 8.35 7.16 3.47
C GLY A 30 9.33 6.44 4.39
N ALA A 31 9.32 6.81 5.68
CA ALA A 31 10.25 6.30 6.70
C ALA A 31 10.15 4.77 6.87
N ALA A 32 8.97 4.18 6.70
CA ALA A 32 8.80 2.73 6.77
C ALA A 32 9.49 1.98 5.62
N LEU A 33 9.48 2.56 4.40
CA LEU A 33 10.17 1.96 3.24
C LEU A 33 11.68 2.16 3.33
N GLN A 34 12.14 3.27 3.93
CA GLN A 34 13.55 3.47 4.28
C GLN A 34 14.00 2.41 5.28
N MET A 35 13.24 2.19 6.36
CA MET A 35 13.53 1.14 7.35
C MET A 35 13.56 -0.25 6.71
N GLN A 36 12.59 -0.57 5.84
CA GLN A 36 12.57 -1.83 5.10
C GLN A 36 13.85 -2.01 4.27
N ARG A 37 14.32 -0.96 3.60
CA ARG A 37 15.52 -1.01 2.76
C ARG A 37 16.79 -1.27 3.58
N GLU A 38 16.98 -0.53 4.67
CA GLU A 38 18.16 -0.70 5.53
C GLU A 38 18.19 -2.13 6.11
N LEU A 39 17.02 -2.66 6.49
CA LEU A 39 16.91 -4.01 7.02
C LEU A 39 17.14 -5.09 5.94
N GLN A 40 16.69 -4.87 4.70
CA GLN A 40 17.01 -5.73 3.55
C GLN A 40 18.52 -5.77 3.29
N TRP A 41 19.19 -4.62 3.36
CA TRP A 41 20.64 -4.53 3.20
C TRP A 41 21.38 -5.26 4.32
N PHE A 42 21.01 -5.02 5.57
CA PHE A 42 21.61 -5.68 6.73
C PHE A 42 21.47 -7.21 6.66
N LYS A 43 20.26 -7.74 6.44
CA LYS A 43 20.02 -9.20 6.32
C LYS A 43 20.79 -9.82 5.15
N MET A 44 21.02 -9.05 4.07
CA MET A 44 21.82 -9.54 2.95
C MET A 44 23.29 -9.70 3.32
N VAL A 45 23.90 -8.68 3.95
CA VAL A 45 25.28 -8.75 4.42
C VAL A 45 25.42 -9.87 5.46
N GLU A 46 24.44 -10.00 6.37
CA GLU A 46 24.36 -11.08 7.36
C GLU A 46 24.38 -12.48 6.71
N LYS A 47 23.74 -12.63 5.55
CA LYS A 47 23.70 -13.90 4.82
C LYS A 47 25.01 -14.25 4.11
N ILE A 48 25.78 -13.25 3.70
CA ILE A 48 27.06 -13.43 2.97
C ILE A 48 28.21 -13.72 3.93
N VAL A 49 28.16 -13.11 5.12
CA VAL A 49 29.21 -13.20 6.12
C VAL A 49 29.23 -14.57 6.80
N HIS A 50 30.44 -15.09 7.07
CA HIS A 50 30.63 -16.39 7.74
C HIS A 50 29.98 -16.39 9.14
N PRO A 51 29.32 -17.48 9.60
CA PRO A 51 28.58 -17.51 10.87
C PRO A 51 29.36 -16.99 12.08
N TYR A 52 30.66 -17.27 12.15
CA TYR A 52 31.57 -16.75 13.18
C TYR A 52 31.51 -15.23 13.37
N TYR A 53 31.34 -14.46 12.30
CA TYR A 53 31.31 -13.00 12.36
C TYR A 53 29.93 -12.42 12.68
N LYS A 54 28.89 -13.26 12.83
CA LYS A 54 27.57 -12.78 13.28
C LYS A 54 27.56 -12.46 14.77
N GLU A 55 28.30 -13.26 15.53
CA GLU A 55 28.45 -13.11 16.98
C GLU A 55 29.68 -12.30 17.38
N SER A 56 30.51 -11.90 16.41
CA SER A 56 31.65 -11.02 16.68
C SER A 56 31.16 -9.71 17.27
N ARG A 57 31.84 -9.25 18.32
CA ARG A 57 31.58 -7.97 18.96
C ARG A 57 32.61 -6.93 18.52
N ASN A 58 32.16 -5.69 18.34
CA ASN A 58 33.04 -4.55 18.09
C ASN A 58 33.76 -4.10 19.39
N LYS A 59 34.50 -2.98 19.33
CA LYS A 59 35.17 -2.41 20.51
C LYS A 59 34.23 -1.97 21.63
N ASN A 60 32.96 -1.71 21.33
CA ASN A 60 31.94 -1.35 22.33
C ASN A 60 31.25 -2.58 22.93
N GLU A 61 31.75 -3.79 22.63
CA GLU A 61 31.13 -5.06 22.99
C GLU A 61 29.72 -5.28 22.40
N GLU A 62 29.35 -4.54 21.36
CA GLU A 62 28.08 -4.67 20.66
C GLU A 62 28.23 -5.66 19.51
N THR A 63 27.22 -6.50 19.31
CA THR A 63 27.06 -7.26 18.06
C THR A 63 26.53 -6.34 16.96
N ALA A 64 26.71 -6.72 15.70
CA ALA A 64 26.19 -5.94 14.58
C ALA A 64 24.66 -5.79 14.61
N ARG A 65 23.93 -6.77 15.20
CA ARG A 65 22.47 -6.71 15.35
C ARG A 65 22.06 -5.67 16.40
N GLU A 66 22.73 -5.67 17.55
CA GLU A 66 22.50 -4.68 18.61
C GLU A 66 22.79 -3.26 18.10
N LEU A 67 23.90 -3.09 17.36
CA LEU A 67 24.27 -1.83 16.73
C LEU A 67 23.19 -1.37 15.73
N PHE A 68 22.69 -2.27 14.88
CA PHE A 68 21.65 -1.95 13.90
C PHE A 68 20.38 -1.43 14.60
N THR A 69 19.89 -2.15 15.62
CA THR A 69 18.69 -1.76 16.36
C THR A 69 18.88 -0.40 17.05
N LYS A 70 20.07 -0.11 17.59
CA LYS A 70 20.39 1.17 18.22
C LYS A 70 20.39 2.32 17.21
N GLU A 71 21.10 2.18 16.09
CA GLU A 71 21.23 3.20 15.04
C GLU A 71 19.89 3.47 14.34
N HIS A 72 19.06 2.45 14.17
CA HIS A 72 17.80 2.55 13.40
C HIS A 72 16.57 2.80 14.28
N LYS A 73 16.72 2.95 15.60
CA LYS A 73 15.59 3.16 16.52
C LYS A 73 14.69 4.33 16.11
N ALA A 74 15.29 5.50 15.85
CA ALA A 74 14.54 6.70 15.45
C ALA A 74 13.86 6.54 14.08
N LEU A 75 14.49 5.80 13.16
CA LEU A 75 13.91 5.50 11.85
C LEU A 75 12.74 4.51 11.97
N ALA A 76 12.85 3.51 12.83
CA ALA A 76 11.78 2.55 13.12
C ALA A 76 10.57 3.24 13.75
N GLU A 77 10.78 4.12 14.75
CA GLU A 77 9.72 4.93 15.36
C GLU A 77 9.04 5.85 14.32
N SER A 78 9.83 6.50 13.46
CA SER A 78 9.32 7.32 12.36
C SER A 78 8.55 6.49 11.32
N GLY A 79 9.01 5.28 11.04
CA GLY A 79 8.36 4.32 10.14
C GLY A 79 7.04 3.81 10.70
N GLU A 80 6.99 3.49 11.99
CA GLU A 80 5.75 3.12 12.70
C GLU A 80 4.73 4.26 12.62
N LYS A 81 5.15 5.49 12.97
CA LYS A 81 4.28 6.67 12.88
C LYS A 81 3.75 6.88 11.46
N TRP A 82 4.63 6.83 10.47
CA TRP A 82 4.26 6.98 9.07
C TRP A 82 3.24 5.91 8.61
N LEU A 83 3.43 4.66 9.02
CA LEU A 83 2.49 3.57 8.73
C LEU A 83 1.12 3.80 9.40
N LYS A 84 1.10 4.23 10.66
CA LYS A 84 -0.15 4.53 11.38
C LYS A 84 -0.90 5.71 10.77
N ASP A 85 -0.21 6.80 10.49
CA ASP A 85 -0.80 8.02 9.90
C ASP A 85 -1.38 7.73 8.50
N THR A 86 -0.62 6.99 7.68
CA THR A 86 -1.07 6.56 6.34
C THR A 86 -2.27 5.62 6.46
N SER A 87 -2.18 4.61 7.33
CA SER A 87 -3.26 3.63 7.52
C SER A 87 -4.54 4.28 8.02
N ASN A 88 -4.46 5.18 9.01
CA ASN A 88 -5.62 5.93 9.49
C ASN A 88 -6.28 6.75 8.37
N SER A 89 -5.47 7.50 7.61
CA SER A 89 -5.97 8.32 6.51
C SER A 89 -6.68 7.47 5.45
N CYS A 90 -6.08 6.34 5.06
CA CYS A 90 -6.68 5.44 4.09
C CYS A 90 -7.91 4.68 4.64
N MET A 91 -7.93 4.34 5.94
CA MET A 91 -9.11 3.76 6.59
C MET A 91 -10.30 4.71 6.58
N LEU A 92 -10.08 6.01 6.78
CA LEU A 92 -11.15 7.01 6.69
C LEU A 92 -11.76 7.03 5.29
N VAL A 93 -10.91 7.03 4.25
CA VAL A 93 -11.37 6.97 2.85
C VAL A 93 -12.11 5.65 2.56
N ALA A 94 -11.56 4.51 2.99
CA ALA A 94 -12.21 3.20 2.82
C ALA A 94 -13.57 3.14 3.53
N THR A 95 -13.64 3.63 4.77
CA THR A 95 -14.88 3.68 5.54
C THR A 95 -15.93 4.54 4.83
N LEU A 96 -15.53 5.72 4.34
CA LEU A 96 -16.43 6.61 3.59
C LEU A 96 -16.96 5.96 2.30
N ILE A 97 -16.10 5.26 1.55
CA ILE A 97 -16.54 4.53 0.35
C ILE A 97 -17.52 3.42 0.75
N ALA A 98 -17.20 2.64 1.78
CA ALA A 98 -18.05 1.54 2.21
C ALA A 98 -19.43 2.04 2.66
N THR A 99 -19.52 3.17 3.36
CA THR A 99 -20.80 3.73 3.80
C THR A 99 -21.64 4.26 2.63
N VAL A 100 -21.02 4.99 1.69
CA VAL A 100 -21.72 5.53 0.51
C VAL A 100 -22.25 4.41 -0.38
N VAL A 101 -21.42 3.41 -0.66
CA VAL A 101 -21.77 2.26 -1.52
C VAL A 101 -22.82 1.38 -0.82
N PHE A 102 -22.67 1.10 0.48
CA PHE A 102 -23.70 0.37 1.24
C PHE A 102 -25.05 1.08 1.22
N ALA A 103 -25.08 2.41 1.37
CA ALA A 103 -26.31 3.17 1.25
C ALA A 103 -26.89 3.10 -0.18
N ALA A 104 -26.05 3.18 -1.21
CA ALA A 104 -26.47 3.09 -2.61
C ALA A 104 -27.09 1.73 -2.96
N ALA A 105 -26.61 0.64 -2.36
CA ALA A 105 -27.20 -0.70 -2.52
C ALA A 105 -28.67 -0.79 -2.08
N PHE A 106 -29.07 -0.04 -1.04
CA PHE A 106 -30.46 0.00 -0.56
C PHE A 106 -31.28 1.15 -1.16
N THR A 107 -30.61 2.20 -1.63
CA THR A 107 -31.23 3.37 -2.28
C THR A 107 -31.06 3.28 -3.80
N VAL A 108 -31.52 2.17 -4.35
CA VAL A 108 -31.29 1.78 -5.74
C VAL A 108 -31.70 2.90 -6.71
N PRO A 109 -30.81 3.32 -7.62
CA PRO A 109 -31.11 4.39 -8.56
C PRO A 109 -32.26 4.00 -9.49
N GLY A 110 -33.35 4.77 -9.41
CA GLY A 110 -34.60 4.50 -10.13
C GLY A 110 -35.76 4.01 -9.26
N GLY A 111 -35.51 3.65 -8.00
CA GLY A 111 -36.54 3.24 -7.05
C GLY A 111 -37.07 1.82 -7.27
N ASN A 112 -37.84 1.36 -6.29
CA ASN A 112 -38.54 0.07 -6.31
C ASN A 112 -39.98 0.25 -6.79
N ASP A 113 -40.50 -0.78 -7.46
CA ASP A 113 -41.93 -0.94 -7.70
C ASP A 113 -42.66 -1.28 -6.39
N ASN A 114 -43.99 -1.27 -6.43
CA ASN A 114 -44.88 -1.56 -5.30
C ASN A 114 -44.67 -2.97 -4.70
N GLU A 115 -44.05 -3.88 -5.46
CA GLU A 115 -43.70 -5.25 -5.07
C GLU A 115 -42.26 -5.37 -4.51
N GLY A 116 -41.50 -4.27 -4.49
CA GLY A 116 -40.12 -4.25 -4.00
C GLY A 116 -39.07 -4.69 -5.05
N ALA A 117 -39.45 -4.81 -6.31
CA ALA A 117 -38.53 -5.07 -7.42
C ALA A 117 -38.02 -3.75 -8.04
N PRO A 118 -36.74 -3.64 -8.44
CA PRO A 118 -36.21 -2.40 -9.00
C PRO A 118 -36.89 -2.06 -10.35
N ASN A 119 -37.50 -0.87 -10.46
CA ASN A 119 -38.36 -0.41 -11.57
C ASN A 119 -37.71 -0.43 -12.97
N PHE A 120 -36.39 -0.61 -13.07
CA PHE A 120 -35.62 -0.46 -14.31
C PHE A 120 -35.18 -1.78 -14.96
N LEU A 121 -35.66 -2.93 -14.45
CA LEU A 121 -35.31 -4.26 -14.94
C LEU A 121 -35.63 -4.47 -16.44
N GLU A 122 -36.72 -3.91 -16.97
CA GLU A 122 -37.21 -4.27 -18.33
C GLU A 122 -36.56 -3.51 -19.50
N LYS A 123 -36.04 -2.28 -19.32
CA LYS A 123 -35.46 -1.48 -20.44
C LYS A 123 -33.96 -1.16 -20.32
N LYS A 124 -33.35 -1.29 -19.13
CA LYS A 124 -31.93 -0.95 -18.89
C LYS A 124 -31.17 -1.99 -18.07
N SER A 125 -31.57 -3.25 -18.19
CA SER A 125 -31.01 -4.37 -17.42
C SER A 125 -29.47 -4.40 -17.38
N VAL A 126 -28.80 -4.11 -18.50
CA VAL A 126 -27.33 -4.15 -18.58
C VAL A 126 -26.65 -3.07 -17.71
N ILE A 127 -27.10 -1.81 -17.79
CA ILE A 127 -26.49 -0.70 -17.03
C ILE A 127 -26.80 -0.87 -15.54
N PHE A 128 -27.99 -1.37 -15.23
CA PHE A 128 -28.39 -1.71 -13.87
C PHE A 128 -27.53 -2.84 -13.27
N MET A 129 -27.28 -3.90 -14.02
CA MET A 129 -26.37 -4.97 -13.59
C MET A 129 -24.93 -4.48 -13.40
N VAL A 130 -24.45 -3.58 -14.27
CA VAL A 130 -23.14 -2.94 -14.09
C VAL A 130 -23.09 -2.13 -12.79
N PHE A 131 -24.15 -1.39 -12.45
CA PHE A 131 -24.27 -0.70 -11.17
C PHE A 131 -24.16 -1.69 -10.00
N VAL A 132 -25.03 -2.71 -9.95
CA VAL A 132 -25.09 -3.67 -8.83
C VAL A 132 -23.75 -4.40 -8.64
N VAL A 133 -23.14 -4.88 -9.72
CA VAL A 133 -21.86 -5.59 -9.65
C VAL A 133 -20.73 -4.66 -9.21
N SER A 134 -20.68 -3.43 -9.75
CA SER A 134 -19.63 -2.47 -9.40
C SER A 134 -19.77 -2.00 -7.95
N ASP A 135 -21.00 -1.78 -7.49
CA ASP A 135 -21.32 -1.40 -6.11
C ASP A 135 -20.89 -2.51 -5.13
N ALA A 136 -21.21 -3.77 -5.41
CA ALA A 136 -20.74 -4.91 -4.62
C ALA A 136 -19.20 -5.00 -4.58
N VAL A 137 -18.53 -4.88 -5.73
CA VAL A 137 -17.05 -4.90 -5.81
C VAL A 137 -16.45 -3.75 -5.00
N ALA A 138 -17.03 -2.55 -5.09
CA ALA A 138 -16.57 -1.40 -4.32
C ALA A 138 -16.67 -1.66 -2.81
N LEU A 139 -17.80 -2.22 -2.35
CA LEU A 139 -18.06 -2.51 -0.95
C LEU A 139 -17.07 -3.54 -0.38
N PHE A 140 -16.95 -4.71 -1.02
CA PHE A 140 -16.07 -5.77 -0.54
C PHE A 140 -14.60 -5.36 -0.61
N SER A 141 -14.20 -4.66 -1.68
CA SER A 141 -12.82 -4.17 -1.81
C SER A 141 -12.50 -3.12 -0.75
N SER A 142 -13.46 -2.23 -0.43
CA SER A 142 -13.28 -1.21 0.61
C SER A 142 -13.19 -1.82 2.01
N LEU A 143 -14.05 -2.79 2.35
CA LEU A 143 -13.97 -3.53 3.62
C LEU A 143 -12.65 -4.30 3.74
N THR A 144 -12.19 -4.92 2.66
CA THR A 144 -10.89 -5.61 2.66
C THR A 144 -9.75 -4.62 2.92
N SER A 145 -9.79 -3.45 2.30
CA SER A 145 -8.83 -2.36 2.53
C SER A 145 -8.83 -1.92 4.00
N LEU A 146 -10.01 -1.68 4.57
CA LEU A 146 -10.20 -1.31 5.96
C LEU A 146 -9.58 -2.33 6.92
N LEU A 147 -9.81 -3.63 6.69
CA LEU A 147 -9.23 -4.69 7.51
C LEU A 147 -7.71 -4.76 7.40
N MET A 148 -7.14 -4.54 6.20
CA MET A 148 -5.69 -4.54 6.01
C MET A 148 -5.00 -3.37 6.72
N PHE A 149 -5.57 -2.17 6.64
CA PHE A 149 -5.05 -1.02 7.36
C PHE A 149 -5.27 -1.13 8.88
N LEU A 150 -6.40 -1.66 9.32
CA LEU A 150 -6.62 -1.97 10.74
C LEU A 150 -5.56 -2.97 11.25
N SER A 151 -5.23 -3.97 10.44
CA SER A 151 -4.17 -4.93 10.75
C SER A 151 -2.78 -4.29 10.89
N ILE A 152 -2.53 -3.16 10.21
CA ILE A 152 -1.30 -2.37 10.40
C ILE A 152 -1.36 -1.65 11.75
N LEU A 153 -2.48 -1.03 12.11
CA LEU A 153 -2.63 -0.33 13.39
C LEU A 153 -2.48 -1.25 14.60
N THR A 154 -2.94 -2.50 14.50
CA THR A 154 -2.85 -3.50 15.58
C THR A 154 -1.56 -4.33 15.56
N ALA A 155 -0.63 -4.03 14.66
CA ALA A 155 0.64 -4.75 14.58
C ALA A 155 1.56 -4.41 15.78
N ARG A 156 2.50 -5.31 16.10
CA ARG A 156 3.48 -5.12 17.18
C ARG A 156 4.70 -4.28 16.77
N TYR A 157 4.83 -3.96 15.48
CA TYR A 157 5.94 -3.19 14.89
C TYR A 157 7.33 -3.71 15.31
N ALA A 158 7.52 -5.03 15.32
CA ALA A 158 8.85 -5.60 15.50
C ALA A 158 9.74 -5.20 14.31
N GLU A 159 11.05 -5.07 14.53
CA GLU A 159 11.97 -4.65 13.46
C GLU A 159 11.83 -5.55 12.22
N GLU A 160 11.69 -6.86 12.41
CA GLU A 160 11.53 -7.83 11.32
C GLU A 160 10.20 -7.69 10.54
N ASP A 161 9.17 -7.12 11.16
CA ASP A 161 7.88 -6.88 10.51
C ASP A 161 8.00 -5.84 9.38
N PHE A 162 8.96 -4.92 9.47
CA PHE A 162 9.24 -3.94 8.41
C PHE A 162 9.78 -4.58 7.12
N LEU A 163 10.28 -5.82 7.14
CA LEU A 163 10.78 -6.48 5.92
C LEU A 163 9.66 -6.85 4.96
N TYR A 164 8.63 -7.53 5.48
CA TYR A 164 7.61 -8.18 4.65
C TYR A 164 6.20 -8.02 5.17
N SER A 165 5.95 -8.17 6.48
CA SER A 165 4.58 -8.23 6.99
C SER A 165 3.86 -6.87 6.88
N LEU A 166 4.49 -5.78 7.32
CA LEU A 166 3.92 -4.43 7.23
C LEU A 166 3.81 -3.92 5.79
N PRO A 167 4.88 -3.96 4.95
CA PRO A 167 4.77 -3.51 3.56
C PRO A 167 3.76 -4.31 2.76
N ARG A 168 3.65 -5.62 2.97
CA ARG A 168 2.65 -6.46 2.28
C ARG A 168 1.22 -6.07 2.66
N ARG A 169 0.93 -5.86 3.95
CA ARG A 169 -0.40 -5.39 4.40
C ARG A 169 -0.73 -4.03 3.77
N LEU A 170 0.25 -3.12 3.73
CA LEU A 170 0.08 -1.79 3.14
C LEU A 170 -0.21 -1.87 1.64
N ILE A 171 0.54 -2.69 0.89
CA ILE A 171 0.33 -2.92 -0.54
C ILE A 171 -1.06 -3.50 -0.79
N ILE A 172 -1.48 -4.53 -0.06
CA ILE A 172 -2.81 -5.14 -0.25
C ILE A 172 -3.89 -4.11 0.06
N GLY A 173 -3.77 -3.37 1.17
CA GLY A 173 -4.73 -2.33 1.56
C GLY A 173 -4.86 -1.22 0.51
N LEU A 174 -3.75 -0.71 -0.02
CA LEU A 174 -3.75 0.31 -1.07
C LEU A 174 -4.31 -0.22 -2.40
N ALA A 175 -3.99 -1.47 -2.77
CA ALA A 175 -4.50 -2.10 -3.98
C ALA A 175 -6.02 -2.25 -3.94
N THR A 176 -6.57 -2.78 -2.85
CA THR A 176 -8.01 -2.92 -2.69
C THR A 176 -8.72 -1.57 -2.55
N LEU A 177 -8.08 -0.56 -1.96
CA LEU A 177 -8.61 0.81 -1.96
C LEU A 177 -8.72 1.39 -3.36
N PHE A 178 -7.69 1.19 -4.20
CA PHE A 178 -7.71 1.62 -5.59
C PHE A 178 -8.84 0.96 -6.38
N PHE A 179 -9.02 -0.35 -6.23
CA PHE A 179 -10.14 -1.07 -6.83
C PHE A 179 -11.50 -0.55 -6.34
N ALA A 180 -11.62 -0.22 -5.05
CA ALA A 180 -12.85 0.33 -4.48
C ALA A 180 -13.20 1.69 -5.08
N ILE A 181 -12.22 2.59 -5.21
CA ILE A 181 -12.41 3.91 -5.84
C ILE A 181 -12.83 3.76 -7.30
N ALA A 182 -12.13 2.92 -8.06
CA ALA A 182 -12.46 2.69 -9.47
C ALA A 182 -13.88 2.12 -9.65
N ALA A 183 -14.24 1.11 -8.86
CA ALA A 183 -15.57 0.49 -8.90
C ALA A 183 -16.68 1.48 -8.48
N THR A 184 -16.42 2.32 -7.47
CA THR A 184 -17.36 3.39 -7.06
C THR A 184 -17.61 4.40 -8.19
N MET A 185 -16.57 4.77 -8.94
CA MET A 185 -16.72 5.67 -10.09
C MET A 185 -17.51 5.05 -11.24
N VAL A 186 -17.34 3.74 -11.48
CA VAL A 186 -18.17 3.00 -12.45
C VAL A 186 -19.63 2.94 -11.99
N ALA A 187 -19.88 2.63 -10.71
CA ALA A 187 -21.22 2.61 -10.13
C ALA A 187 -21.89 3.99 -10.25
N PHE A 188 -21.18 5.07 -9.94
CA PHE A 188 -21.66 6.44 -10.09
C PHE A 188 -22.01 6.79 -11.55
N GLY A 189 -21.15 6.42 -12.50
CA GLY A 189 -21.41 6.61 -13.93
C GLY A 189 -22.64 5.84 -14.43
N ALA A 190 -22.82 4.60 -13.96
CA ALA A 190 -23.99 3.79 -14.25
C ALA A 190 -25.27 4.42 -13.67
N THR A 191 -25.23 4.88 -12.41
CA THR A 191 -26.32 5.59 -11.75
C THR A 191 -26.74 6.84 -12.52
N LEU A 192 -25.80 7.69 -12.91
CA LEU A 192 -26.10 8.89 -13.70
C LEU A 192 -26.70 8.53 -15.06
N SER A 193 -26.21 7.49 -15.72
CA SER A 193 -26.77 7.00 -16.98
C SER A 193 -28.21 6.49 -16.81
N ILE A 194 -28.53 5.82 -15.70
CA ILE A 194 -29.89 5.37 -15.38
C ILE A 194 -30.83 6.57 -15.16
N VAL A 195 -30.40 7.55 -14.36
CA VAL A 195 -31.21 8.73 -14.00
C VAL A 195 -31.39 9.68 -15.18
N LEU A 196 -30.35 9.95 -15.98
CA LEU A 196 -30.39 10.98 -17.02
C LEU A 196 -30.85 10.51 -18.40
N SER A 197 -30.82 9.21 -18.72
CA SER A 197 -31.12 8.79 -20.11
C SER A 197 -32.55 9.11 -20.57
N ASN A 198 -33.47 9.43 -19.66
CA ASN A 198 -34.85 9.73 -20.03
C ASN A 198 -35.05 11.21 -20.40
N LYS A 199 -34.06 12.09 -20.17
CA LYS A 199 -34.20 13.54 -20.35
C LYS A 199 -33.17 14.20 -21.28
N PHE A 200 -31.89 13.79 -21.28
CA PHE A 200 -30.87 14.49 -22.08
C PHE A 200 -29.69 13.61 -22.53
N ASN A 201 -29.70 13.12 -23.79
CA ASN A 201 -28.59 12.36 -24.38
C ASN A 201 -27.27 13.16 -24.47
N TRP A 202 -27.31 14.49 -24.53
CA TRP A 202 -26.14 15.36 -24.63
C TRP A 202 -25.35 15.51 -23.32
N VAL A 203 -25.97 15.15 -22.18
CA VAL A 203 -25.37 15.30 -20.83
C VAL A 203 -24.55 14.08 -20.42
N SER A 204 -24.70 12.94 -21.11
CA SER A 204 -23.92 11.73 -20.83
C SER A 204 -22.41 11.92 -21.09
N THR A 205 -22.05 12.60 -22.19
CA THR A 205 -20.66 12.84 -22.59
C THR A 205 -19.84 13.64 -21.57
N PRO A 206 -20.30 14.81 -21.05
CA PRO A 206 -19.55 15.54 -20.03
C PRO A 206 -19.46 14.80 -18.70
N ILE A 207 -20.47 14.00 -18.33
CA ILE A 207 -20.48 13.20 -17.09
C ILE A 207 -19.40 12.11 -17.12
N THR A 208 -19.30 11.37 -18.23
CA THR A 208 -18.25 10.35 -18.37
C THR A 208 -16.86 10.99 -18.33
N LEU A 209 -16.69 12.15 -18.95
CA LEU A 209 -15.44 12.91 -18.92
C LEU A 209 -15.08 13.37 -17.49
N LEU A 210 -16.08 13.86 -16.75
CA LEU A 210 -15.92 14.32 -15.38
C LEU A 210 -15.62 13.17 -14.41
N ALA A 211 -16.23 12.00 -14.59
CA ALA A 211 -15.96 10.81 -13.77
C ALA A 211 -14.56 10.21 -14.04
N CYS A 212 -14.05 10.32 -15.28
CA CYS A 212 -12.70 9.86 -15.63
C CYS A 212 -11.58 10.73 -15.03
N PHE A 213 -11.86 12.00 -14.74
CA PHE A 213 -10.83 12.94 -14.29
C PHE A 213 -10.26 12.58 -12.89
N PRO A 214 -11.07 12.33 -11.83
CA PRO A 214 -10.55 11.89 -10.53
C PRO A 214 -9.83 10.54 -10.61
N VAL A 215 -10.32 9.60 -11.43
CA VAL A 215 -9.71 8.27 -11.58
C VAL A 215 -8.32 8.36 -12.23
N THR A 216 -8.19 9.14 -13.30
CA THR A 216 -6.90 9.32 -13.99
C THR A 216 -5.92 10.08 -13.11
N LEU A 217 -6.37 11.11 -12.39
CA LEU A 217 -5.53 11.88 -11.46
C LEU A 217 -5.05 11.01 -10.28
N PHE A 218 -5.95 10.20 -9.69
CA PHE A 218 -5.60 9.28 -8.61
C PHE A 218 -4.64 8.18 -9.11
N ALA A 219 -4.90 7.61 -10.28
CA ALA A 219 -4.01 6.62 -10.90
C ALA A 219 -2.62 7.20 -11.15
N LEU A 220 -2.51 8.39 -11.74
CA LEU A 220 -1.23 9.04 -12.01
C LEU A 220 -0.43 9.34 -10.73
N GLN A 221 -1.10 9.72 -9.64
CA GLN A 221 -0.43 10.03 -8.37
C GLN A 221 -0.05 8.80 -7.55
N GLN A 222 -0.93 7.78 -7.49
CA GLN A 222 -0.73 6.62 -6.61
C GLN A 222 0.03 5.47 -7.28
N LEU A 223 -0.09 5.28 -8.60
CA LEU A 223 0.61 4.20 -9.30
C LEU A 223 2.13 4.26 -9.16
N PRO A 224 2.82 5.42 -9.30
CA PRO A 224 4.27 5.47 -9.16
C PRO A 224 4.74 5.01 -7.78
N LEU A 225 4.07 5.46 -6.71
CA LEU A 225 4.36 5.07 -5.33
C LEU A 225 4.05 3.59 -5.08
N PHE A 226 2.90 3.12 -5.58
CA PHE A 226 2.51 1.71 -5.47
C PHE A 226 3.50 0.80 -6.19
N ILE A 227 3.92 1.14 -7.41
CA ILE A 227 4.92 0.40 -8.18
C ILE A 227 6.26 0.39 -7.45
N GLN A 228 6.70 1.51 -6.88
CA GLN A 228 7.92 1.54 -6.07
C GLN A 228 7.83 0.62 -4.86
N MET A 229 6.70 0.61 -4.15
CA MET A 229 6.47 -0.22 -2.97
C MET A 229 6.45 -1.72 -3.32
N VAL A 230 5.76 -2.10 -4.39
CA VAL A 230 5.74 -3.46 -4.92
C VAL A 230 7.13 -3.89 -5.38
N ARG A 231 7.85 -3.02 -6.09
CA ARG A 231 9.23 -3.31 -6.53
C ARG A 231 10.21 -3.39 -5.37
N SER A 232 10.03 -2.62 -4.31
CA SER A 232 10.88 -2.68 -3.11
C SER A 232 10.64 -3.96 -2.31
N THR A 233 9.39 -4.41 -2.23
CA THR A 233 8.99 -5.57 -1.41
C THR A 233 9.10 -6.90 -2.17
N PHE A 234 8.68 -6.95 -3.43
CA PHE A 234 8.60 -8.16 -4.26
C PHE A 234 9.53 -8.13 -5.47
N GLY A 235 10.07 -6.97 -5.84
CA GLY A 235 11.00 -6.86 -6.96
C GLY A 235 12.27 -7.67 -6.70
N ARG A 236 12.98 -7.98 -7.79
CA ARG A 236 14.27 -8.67 -7.71
C ARG A 236 15.12 -7.99 -6.64
N SER A 237 15.49 -8.73 -5.60
CA SER A 237 16.56 -8.37 -4.66
C SER A 237 17.63 -7.62 -5.45
N MET A 238 18.00 -6.44 -4.98
CA MET A 238 18.92 -5.51 -5.67
C MET A 238 20.22 -6.15 -6.17
N PHE A 239 20.52 -7.40 -5.79
CA PHE A 239 21.80 -8.03 -6.03
C PHE A 239 21.68 -9.53 -6.32
N ARG A 240 20.93 -9.89 -7.37
CA ARG A 240 21.25 -11.16 -8.07
C ARG A 240 22.65 -10.96 -8.69
N PRO A 241 23.65 -11.83 -8.44
CA PRO A 241 24.93 -11.69 -9.11
C PRO A 241 24.69 -11.70 -10.61
N LYS A 242 25.14 -10.66 -11.32
CA LYS A 242 25.33 -10.78 -12.77
C LYS A 242 26.26 -11.98 -12.92
N LYS A 243 25.78 -13.07 -13.54
CA LYS A 243 26.70 -14.07 -14.08
C LYS A 243 27.57 -13.31 -15.07
N LEU A 244 28.79 -12.97 -14.63
CA LEU A 244 29.87 -12.62 -15.55
C LEU A 244 30.02 -13.85 -16.45
N ARG A 245 29.69 -13.66 -17.71
CA ARG A 245 29.80 -14.67 -18.75
C ARG A 245 31.06 -14.38 -19.55
#